data_AF-A0A450Y278-F1
#
_entry.id   AF-A0A450Y278-F1
#
_cell.length_a   1.000
_cell.length_b   1.000
_cell.length_c   1.000
_cell.angle_alpha   90.00
_cell.angle_beta   90.00
_cell.angle_gamma   90.00
#
_symmetry.space_group_name_H-M   'P 1'
#
loop_
_entity.id
_entity.type
_entity.pdbx_description
1 polymer ?
#
loop_
_entity_poly.entity_id
_entity_poly.type
_entity_poly.pdbx_seq_one_letter_code
_entity_poly.pdbx_strand_id
1 'polypeptide(L)' 'MRQQHLAGDKLFIDYCGPTIGVVDGATGEIRSAQIFVAVLGASNYTYAEATWSQGLPDWISSHVRTFEFF' A
#
# COMPACT_ATOMS: atom_id res chain seq x y z
N MET A 1 5.09 7.92 24.22
CA MET A 1 6.34 7.12 24.16
C MET A 1 7.03 7.49 22.85
N ARG A 2 8.25 8.05 22.86
CA ARG A 2 8.95 8.47 21.63
C ARG A 2 9.75 7.28 21.10
N GLN A 3 9.43 6.80 19.91
CA GLN A 3 10.25 5.80 19.23
C GLN A 3 11.25 6.51 18.32
N GLN A 4 12.50 6.02 18.30
CA GLN A 4 13.49 6.44 17.33
C GLN A 4 13.44 5.49 16.14
N HIS A 5 13.36 6.05 14.93
CA HIS A 5 13.41 5.30 13.68
C HIS A 5 14.65 5.75 12.91
N LEU A 6 15.63 4.86 12.79
CA LEU A 6 16.80 5.10 11.95
C LEU A 6 16.41 4.96 10.48
N ALA A 7 16.96 5.82 9.62
CA ALA A 7 16.68 5.75 8.19
C ALA A 7 17.15 4.39 7.62
N GLY A 8 16.28 3.73 6.85
CA GLY A 8 16.55 2.42 6.26
C GLY A 8 16.37 1.22 7.20
N ASP A 9 16.11 1.42 8.50
CA ASP A 9 15.99 0.31 9.47
C ASP A 9 14.64 -0.41 9.35
N LYS A 10 13.54 0.35 9.20
CA LYS A 10 12.18 -0.20 9.23
C LYS A 10 11.26 0.45 8.19
N LEU A 11 10.47 -0.40 7.55
CA LEU A 11 9.31 -0.05 6.75
C LEU A 11 8.06 -0.57 7.46
N PHE A 12 7.06 0.28 7.64
CA PHE A 12 5.75 -0.10 8.16
C PHE A 12 4.78 -0.29 7.00
N ILE A 13 3.95 -1.32 7.05
CA ILE A 13 3.10 -1.76 5.94
C ILE A 13 1.76 -2.24 6.47
N ASP A 14 0.67 -1.91 5.76
CA ASP A 14 -0.67 -2.42 6.05
C ASP A 14 -1.62 -2.27 4.85
N TYR A 15 -2.76 -2.94 4.94
CA TYR A 15 -3.93 -2.62 4.13
C TYR A 15 -4.87 -1.68 4.89
N CYS A 16 -5.29 -0.60 4.24
CA CYS A 16 -6.34 0.27 4.76
C CYS A 16 -7.64 -0.54 4.94
N GLY A 17 -8.28 -0.42 6.10
CA GLY A 17 -9.50 -1.19 6.40
C GLY A 17 -10.66 -0.94 5.41
N PRO A 18 -10.96 0.32 5.03
CA PRO A 18 -11.94 0.60 3.99
C PRO A 18 -11.46 0.17 2.59
N THR A 19 -12.36 -0.47 1.84
CA THR A 19 -12.18 -0.67 0.40
C THR A 19 -12.65 0.54 -0.38
N ILE A 20 -12.09 0.75 -1.57
CA ILE A 20 -12.49 1.81 -2.50
C ILE A 20 -13.13 1.21 -3.76
N GLY A 21 -13.99 1.97 -4.42
CA GLY A 21 -14.54 1.60 -5.73
C GLY A 21 -13.66 2.13 -6.86
N VAL A 22 -13.28 1.25 -7.78
CA VAL A 22 -12.64 1.60 -9.06
C VAL A 22 -13.68 1.45 -10.16
N VAL A 23 -13.92 2.53 -10.90
CA VAL A 23 -14.92 2.57 -11.97
C VAL A 23 -14.25 2.24 -13.30
N ASP A 24 -14.76 1.26 -14.02
CA ASP A 24 -14.41 1.02 -15.41
C ASP A 24 -14.99 2.15 -16.27
N GLY A 25 -14.12 2.92 -16.93
CA GLY A 25 -14.52 4.10 -17.70
C GLY A 25 -15.33 3.79 -18.97
N ALA A 26 -15.29 2.55 -19.47
CA ALA A 26 -16.01 2.15 -20.67
C ALA A 26 -17.38 1.54 -20.34
N THR A 27 -17.48 0.74 -19.27
CA THR A 27 -18.71 0.01 -18.91
C THR A 27 -19.49 0.66 -17.77
N GLY A 28 -18.83 1.48 -16.95
CA GLY A 28 -19.39 2.01 -15.70
C GLY A 28 -19.44 0.98 -14.56
N GLU A 29 -18.92 -0.24 -14.76
CA GLU A 29 -18.83 -1.25 -13.71
C GLU A 29 -17.93 -0.76 -12.56
N ILE A 30 -18.34 -1.01 -11.31
CA ILE A 30 -17.57 -0.65 -10.13
C ILE A 30 -16.96 -1.91 -9.53
N ARG A 31 -15.64 -1.99 -9.48
CA ARG A 31 -14.89 -3.05 -8.81
C ARG A 31 -14.31 -2.54 -7.50
N SER A 32 -14.45 -3.33 -6.43
CA SER A 32 -13.82 -3.02 -5.15
C SER A 32 -12.30 -3.28 -5.19
N ALA A 33 -11.53 -2.37 -4.58
CA ALA A 33 -10.09 -2.48 -4.41
C ALA A 33 -9.68 -2.16 -2.97
N GLN A 34 -8.55 -2.73 -2.56
CA GLN A 34 -7.88 -2.52 -1.28
C GLN A 34 -6.80 -1.47 -1.46
N ILE A 35 -6.49 -0.70 -0.42
CA ILE A 35 -5.36 0.25 -0.46
C ILE A 35 -4.21 -0.30 0.38
N PHE A 36 -3.13 -0.71 -0.29
CA PHE A 36 -1.87 -1.03 0.35
C PHE A 36 -1.13 0.26 0.67
N VAL A 37 -0.55 0.38 1.87
CA VAL A 37 0.23 1.54 2.30
C VAL A 37 1.55 1.07 2.90
N ALA A 38 2.64 1.73 2.53
CA ALA A 38 3.97 1.53 3.10
C ALA A 38 4.62 2.86 3.50
N VAL A 39 5.25 2.91 4.68
CA VAL A 39 5.81 4.14 5.25
C VAL A 39 7.20 3.90 5.83
N LEU A 40 8.19 4.67 5.38
CA LEU A 40 9.53 4.67 5.97
C LEU A 40 9.50 5.34 7.35
N GLY A 41 9.87 4.59 8.39
CA GLY A 41 9.67 5.02 9.78
C GLY A 41 10.41 6.31 10.17
N ALA A 42 11.55 6.60 9.54
CA ALA A 42 12.37 7.76 9.88
C ALA A 42 11.83 9.08 9.31
N SER A 43 11.21 9.04 8.13
CA SER A 43 10.81 10.23 7.36
C SER A 43 9.31 10.37 7.17
N ASN A 44 8.54 9.33 7.48
CA ASN A 44 7.15 9.17 7.06
C ASN A 44 6.97 9.24 5.53
N TYR A 45 8.02 8.97 4.75
CA TYR A 45 7.89 8.93 3.31
C TYR A 45 7.01 7.73 2.93
N THR A 46 5.90 8.04 2.25
CA THR A 46 4.75 7.14 2.12
C THR A 46 4.56 6.72 0.67
N TYR A 47 4.37 5.43 0.48
CA TYR A 47 3.92 4.80 -0.75
C TYR A 47 2.50 4.26 -0.53
N ALA A 48 1.63 4.40 -1.51
CA ALA A 48 0.29 3.84 -1.46
C ALA A 48 -0.14 3.38 -2.86
N GLU A 49 -0.83 2.25 -2.93
CA GLU A 49 -1.37 1.73 -4.18
C GLU A 49 -2.71 1.01 -3.97
N ALA A 50 -3.51 0.94 -5.03
CA ALA A 50 -4.72 0.15 -5.06
C ALA A 50 -4.42 -1.26 -5.58
N THR A 51 -4.87 -2.28 -4.86
CA THR A 51 -4.77 -3.69 -5.26
C THR A 51 -6.15 -4.34 -5.27
N TRP A 52 -6.32 -5.42 -6.03
CA TRP A 52 -7.63 -6.07 -6.16
C TRP A 52 -7.99 -6.94 -4.97
N SER A 53 -7.01 -7.40 -4.20
CA SER A 53 -7.22 -8.23 -3.02
C SER A 53 -6.13 -8.04 -1.99
N GLN A 54 -6.36 -8.55 -0.77
CA GLN A 54 -5.33 -8.70 0.26
C GLN A 54 -4.61 -10.06 0.18
N GLY A 55 -4.82 -10.80 -0.91
CA GLY A 55 -4.23 -12.13 -1.09
C GLY A 55 -2.71 -12.08 -1.24
N LEU A 56 -2.06 -13.21 -0.97
CA LEU A 56 -0.61 -13.33 -0.99
C LEU A 56 0.05 -12.83 -2.30
N PRO A 57 -0.49 -13.09 -3.51
CA PRO A 57 0.11 -12.59 -4.73
C PRO A 57 0.13 -11.07 -4.82
N ASP A 58 -0.98 -10.41 -4.47
CA ASP A 58 -1.07 -8.96 -4.44
C ASP A 58 -0.17 -8.38 -3.35
N TRP A 59 -0.19 -8.97 -2.15
CA TRP A 59 0.68 -8.57 -1.04
C TRP A 59 2.17 -8.60 -1.41
N ILE A 60 2.67 -9.70 -1.98
CA ILE A 60 4.08 -9.80 -2.40
C ILE A 60 4.39 -8.79 -3.50
N SER A 61 3.50 -8.66 -4.48
CA SER A 61 3.72 -7.73 -5.59
C SER A 61 3.76 -6.28 -5.13
N SER A 62 2.94 -5.90 -4.14
CA SER A 62 2.98 -4.59 -3.50
C SER A 62 4.31 -4.30 -2.84
N HIS A 63 4.92 -5.30 -2.18
CA HIS A 63 6.25 -5.14 -1.58
C HIS A 63 7.30 -4.88 -2.64
N VAL A 64 7.31 -5.66 -3.72
CA VAL A 64 8.26 -5.48 -4.82
C VAL A 64 8.17 -4.05 -5.37
N ARG A 65 6.97 -3.59 -5.73
CA ARG A 65 6.78 -2.22 -6.26
C ARG A 65 7.12 -1.13 -5.24
N THR A 66 6.86 -1.37 -3.96
CA THR A 66 7.26 -0.46 -2.88
C THR A 66 8.77 -0.31 -2.80
N PHE A 67 9.52 -1.42 -2.86
CA PHE A 67 10.98 -1.38 -2.81
C PHE A 67 11.61 -0.83 -4.09
N GLU A 68 10.96 -0.97 -5.24
CA GLU A 68 11.37 -0.33 -6.49
C GLU A 68 11.12 1.18 -6.50
N PHE A 69 10.13 1.65 -5.72
CA PHE A 69 9.77 3.07 -5.64
C PHE A 69 10.70 3.90 -4.75
N PHE A 70 11.15 3.34 -3.63
CA PHE A 70 12.04 4.03 -2.67
C PHE A 70 13.51 3.99 -3.12
#